data_AF-A0A419SK62-F1
#
_entry.id   AF-A0A419SK62-F1
#
_cell.length_a   1.000
_cell.length_b   1.000
_cell.length_c   1.000
_cell.angle_alpha   90.00
_cell.angle_beta   90.00
_cell.angle_gamma   90.00
#
_symmetry.space_group_name_H-M   'P 1'
#
loop_
_entity.id
_entity.type
_entity.pdbx_description
1 polymer ?
#
loop_
_entity_poly.entity_id
_entity_poly.type
_entity_poly.pdbx_seq_one_letter_code
_entity_poly.pdbx_strand_id
1 'polypeptide(L)'
;MWAGTNKIMKVWNWWKRKRSDRRDRLDGQEEQEARIQQPVTEPEYQMADHLMVMRLGSSHHGVYVGNDRIIYYNYYSGFVVEDTLEAFAQGARIRVIYSPVMFSRSIIISRCKSRIGERNLQGFSNRSEEFVRWARGGDFW
;
A
#
# COMPACT_ATOMS: atom_id res chain seq x y z
N MET A 1 -26.76 68.64 -25.59
CA MET A 1 -25.43 68.19 -26.05
C MET A 1 -25.28 66.73 -25.64
N TRP A 2 -24.91 65.87 -26.59
CA TRP A 2 -24.87 64.42 -26.47
C TRP A 2 -23.87 63.92 -25.41
N ALA A 3 -24.32 63.12 -24.45
CA ALA A 3 -23.46 62.27 -23.62
C ALA A 3 -23.29 60.90 -24.30
N GLY A 4 -22.35 60.83 -25.25
CA GLY A 4 -21.98 59.61 -25.96
C GLY A 4 -21.17 58.66 -25.09
N THR A 5 -21.70 57.46 -24.90
CA THR A 5 -21.26 56.39 -23.99
C THR A 5 -19.81 55.93 -24.16
N ASN A 6 -19.06 55.77 -23.05
CA ASN A 6 -17.82 55.00 -23.05
C ASN A 6 -18.07 53.48 -22.86
N LYS A 7 -18.94 52.93 -23.72
CA LYS A 7 -19.37 51.52 -23.73
C LYS A 7 -18.23 50.58 -24.14
N ILE A 8 -17.30 51.09 -24.97
CA ILE A 8 -16.15 50.35 -25.51
C ILE A 8 -15.13 50.03 -24.42
N MET A 9 -14.84 50.98 -23.52
CA MET A 9 -13.86 50.78 -22.43
C MET A 9 -14.30 49.71 -21.42
N LYS A 10 -15.61 49.62 -21.12
CA LYS A 10 -16.17 48.57 -20.25
C LYS A 10 -16.05 47.19 -20.88
N VAL A 11 -16.30 47.07 -22.18
CA VAL A 11 -16.15 45.81 -22.92
C VAL A 11 -14.68 45.38 -22.93
N TRP A 12 -13.75 46.29 -23.22
CA TRP A 12 -12.32 45.96 -23.26
C TRP A 12 -11.77 45.48 -21.91
N ASN A 13 -12.16 46.13 -20.81
CA ASN A 13 -11.79 45.70 -19.46
C ASN A 13 -12.45 44.36 -19.07
N TRP A 14 -13.68 44.10 -19.51
CA TRP A 14 -14.34 42.81 -19.34
C TRP A 14 -13.62 41.68 -20.09
N TRP A 15 -13.17 41.91 -21.32
CA TRP A 15 -12.38 40.95 -22.09
C TRP A 15 -11.00 40.68 -21.49
N LYS A 16 -10.32 41.70 -20.93
CA LYS A 16 -9.05 41.50 -20.21
C LYS A 16 -9.22 40.66 -18.96
N ARG A 17 -10.24 40.95 -18.14
CA ARG A 17 -10.53 40.21 -16.92
C ARG A 17 -10.95 38.77 -17.22
N LYS A 18 -11.75 38.53 -18.27
CA LYS A 18 -12.07 37.17 -18.75
C LYS A 18 -10.88 36.40 -19.30
N ARG A 19 -9.80 37.08 -19.73
CA ARG A 19 -8.58 36.41 -20.18
C ARG A 19 -7.66 36.04 -19.02
N SER A 20 -7.50 36.89 -17.99
CA SER A 20 -6.70 36.51 -16.82
C SER A 20 -7.42 35.41 -16.03
N ASP A 21 -8.72 35.55 -15.78
CA ASP A 21 -9.55 34.59 -15.04
C ASP A 21 -9.70 33.22 -15.76
N ARG A 22 -9.37 33.17 -17.05
CA ARG A 22 -9.27 31.92 -17.82
C ARG A 22 -7.87 31.34 -17.76
N ARG A 23 -6.83 32.17 -17.67
CA ARG A 23 -5.44 31.75 -17.51
C ARG A 23 -5.21 31.20 -16.10
N ASP A 24 -5.68 31.91 -15.07
CA ASP A 24 -5.65 31.45 -13.67
C ASP A 24 -6.42 30.12 -13.47
N ARG A 25 -7.49 29.90 -14.24
CA ARG A 25 -8.24 28.62 -14.26
C ARG A 25 -7.50 27.49 -14.95
N LEU A 26 -6.75 27.79 -16.01
CA LEU A 26 -5.95 26.79 -16.73
C LEU A 26 -4.70 26.43 -15.91
N ASP A 27 -4.04 27.42 -15.30
CA ASP A 27 -2.89 27.22 -14.41
C ASP A 27 -3.30 26.40 -13.17
N GLY A 28 -4.49 26.68 -12.59
CA GLY A 28 -5.05 25.89 -11.49
C GLY A 28 -5.57 24.49 -11.89
N GLN A 29 -5.86 24.27 -13.18
CA GLN A 29 -6.19 22.94 -13.71
C GLN A 29 -4.93 22.12 -13.99
N GLU A 30 -3.87 22.72 -14.53
CA GLU A 30 -2.56 22.08 -14.71
C GLU A 30 -1.92 21.70 -13.37
N GLU A 31 -2.00 22.56 -12.34
CA GLU A 31 -1.55 22.21 -10.98
C GLU A 31 -2.37 21.06 -10.34
N GLN A 32 -3.67 20.98 -10.63
CA GLN A 32 -4.52 19.88 -10.15
C GLN A 32 -4.26 18.58 -10.91
N GLU A 33 -4.06 18.63 -12.22
CA GLU A 33 -3.69 17.47 -13.06
C GLU A 33 -2.29 16.95 -12.73
N ALA A 34 -1.33 17.83 -12.45
CA ALA A 34 0.00 17.46 -11.95
C ALA A 34 -0.03 16.81 -10.55
N ARG A 35 -1.00 17.17 -9.70
CA ARG A 35 -1.24 16.50 -8.40
C ARG A 35 -1.87 15.11 -8.54
N ILE A 36 -2.57 14.84 -9.64
CA ILE A 36 -3.21 13.54 -9.91
C ILE A 36 -2.23 12.54 -10.56
N GLN A 37 -1.09 13.02 -11.08
CA GLN A 37 -0.06 12.20 -11.74
C GLN A 37 1.17 11.91 -10.89
N GLN A 38 1.11 12.08 -9.56
CA GLN A 38 2.11 11.42 -8.73
C GLN A 38 1.80 9.93 -8.71
N PRO A 39 2.67 9.04 -9.23
CA PRO A 39 2.50 7.62 -8.96
C PRO A 39 2.49 7.48 -7.44
N VAL A 40 1.38 7.02 -6.90
CA VAL A 40 1.33 6.58 -5.51
C VAL A 40 2.28 5.40 -5.46
N THR A 41 3.54 5.65 -5.10
CA THR A 41 4.47 4.58 -4.73
C THR A 41 3.86 4.00 -3.47
N GLU A 42 3.06 2.94 -3.61
CA GLU A 42 2.64 2.10 -2.50
C GLU A 42 3.89 1.80 -1.65
N PRO A 43 3.77 1.74 -0.31
CA PRO A 43 4.92 1.60 0.56
C PRO A 43 5.77 0.40 0.16
N GLU A 44 7.01 0.65 -0.23
CA GLU A 44 8.02 -0.37 -0.48
C GLU A 44 8.27 -1.09 0.84
N TYR A 45 7.71 -2.29 0.98
CA TYR A 45 7.80 -3.07 2.21
C TYR A 45 9.26 -3.27 2.61
N GLN A 46 9.56 -3.19 3.91
CA GLN A 46 10.90 -3.44 4.41
C GLN A 46 11.07 -4.92 4.76
N MET A 47 12.28 -5.46 4.55
CA MET A 47 12.58 -6.82 4.94
C MET A 47 12.18 -7.08 6.41
N ALA A 48 11.59 -8.24 6.64
CA ALA A 48 11.00 -8.68 7.89
C ALA A 48 9.69 -8.00 8.29
N ASP A 49 9.10 -7.12 7.48
CA ASP A 49 7.78 -6.52 7.76
C ASP A 49 6.70 -7.57 7.92
N HIS A 50 5.82 -7.34 8.90
CA HIS A 50 4.62 -8.13 9.10
C HIS A 50 3.54 -7.59 8.17
N LEU A 51 3.29 -8.32 7.10
CA LEU A 51 2.28 -8.00 6.11
C LEU A 51 0.99 -8.73 6.43
N MET A 52 -0.13 -8.04 6.22
CA MET A 52 -1.47 -8.59 6.38
C MET A 52 -2.33 -8.25 5.17
N VAL A 53 -3.12 -9.22 4.70
CA VAL A 53 -4.20 -9.03 3.74
C VAL A 53 -5.50 -9.55 4.33
N MET A 54 -6.61 -8.96 3.88
CA MET A 54 -7.95 -9.34 4.30
C MET A 54 -8.63 -10.05 3.12
N ARG A 55 -8.90 -11.36 3.23
CA ARG A 55 -9.63 -12.16 2.22
C ARG A 55 -10.76 -12.98 2.84
N LEU A 56 -11.95 -12.94 2.23
CA LEU A 56 -13.12 -13.76 2.62
C LEU A 56 -13.48 -13.72 4.12
N GLY A 57 -13.36 -12.56 4.76
CA GLY A 57 -13.62 -12.39 6.21
C GLY A 57 -12.49 -12.83 7.15
N SER A 58 -11.37 -13.35 6.62
CA SER A 58 -10.18 -13.74 7.38
C SER A 58 -8.96 -12.87 7.08
N SER A 59 -8.21 -12.50 8.13
CA SER A 59 -6.86 -11.97 7.95
C SER A 59 -5.88 -13.08 7.58
N HIS A 60 -4.91 -12.75 6.74
CA HIS A 60 -3.78 -13.61 6.41
C HIS A 60 -2.51 -12.80 6.60
N HIS A 61 -1.54 -13.43 7.26
CA HIS A 61 -0.34 -12.75 7.73
C HIS A 61 0.90 -13.42 7.15
N GLY A 62 1.95 -12.64 6.90
CA GLY A 62 3.23 -13.15 6.44
C GLY A 62 4.37 -12.19 6.72
N VAL A 63 5.59 -12.65 6.48
CA VAL A 63 6.81 -11.87 6.63
C VAL A 63 7.37 -11.54 5.24
N TYR A 64 7.51 -10.25 4.94
CA TYR A 64 8.16 -9.82 3.71
C TYR A 64 9.64 -10.19 3.72
N VAL A 65 10.12 -10.83 2.65
CA VAL A 65 11.50 -11.32 2.57
C VAL A 65 12.34 -10.66 1.47
N GLY A 66 11.82 -9.59 0.86
CA GLY A 66 12.47 -8.88 -0.25
C GLY A 66 12.06 -9.43 -1.62
N ASN A 67 12.37 -8.67 -2.68
CA ASN A 67 12.13 -9.04 -4.08
C ASN A 67 10.68 -9.45 -4.39
N ASP A 68 9.70 -8.74 -3.81
CA ASP A 68 8.28 -9.05 -3.95
C ASP A 68 7.89 -10.46 -3.46
N ARG A 69 8.66 -11.01 -2.51
CA ARG A 69 8.40 -12.33 -1.91
C ARG A 69 8.01 -12.23 -0.45
N ILE A 70 7.20 -13.20 -0.03
CA ILE A 70 6.68 -13.32 1.33
C ILE A 70 6.72 -14.77 1.79
N ILE A 71 7.03 -14.99 3.07
CA ILE A 71 6.88 -16.29 3.71
C ILE A 71 5.70 -16.25 4.66
N TYR A 72 4.79 -17.21 4.55
CA TYR A 72 3.61 -17.31 5.38
C TYR A 72 3.13 -18.75 5.54
N TYR A 73 2.34 -18.99 6.59
CA TYR A 73 1.57 -20.22 6.70
C TYR A 73 0.34 -20.15 5.80
N ASN A 74 0.31 -20.98 4.77
CA ASN A 74 -0.81 -21.08 3.84
C ASN A 74 -1.87 -22.05 4.38
N TYR A 75 -2.92 -21.48 4.97
CA TYR A 75 -4.07 -22.19 5.53
C TYR A 75 -4.67 -23.26 4.59
N TYR A 76 -4.78 -22.97 3.28
CA TYR A 76 -5.39 -23.90 2.33
C TYR A 76 -4.55 -25.16 2.13
N SER A 77 -3.23 -25.01 2.12
CA SER A 77 -2.29 -26.12 1.94
C SER A 77 -1.90 -26.79 3.27
N GLY A 78 -1.98 -26.06 4.39
CA GLY A 78 -1.45 -26.46 5.68
C GLY A 78 0.08 -26.37 5.78
N PHE A 79 0.76 -25.71 4.84
CA PHE A 79 2.22 -25.59 4.81
C PHE A 79 2.69 -24.14 5.02
N VAL A 80 3.88 -23.99 5.59
CA VAL A 80 4.65 -22.74 5.47
C VAL A 80 5.26 -22.69 4.07
N VAL A 81 4.97 -21.62 3.33
CA VAL A 81 5.38 -21.45 1.93
C VAL A 81 6.04 -20.09 1.72
N GLU A 82 6.87 -20.01 0.69
CA GLU A 82 7.36 -18.75 0.14
C GLU A 82 6.69 -18.50 -1.21
N ASP A 83 6.07 -17.35 -1.38
CA ASP A 83 5.32 -16.98 -2.59
C ASP A 83 5.54 -15.51 -2.97
N THR A 84 4.99 -15.09 -4.11
CA THR A 84 4.97 -13.68 -4.49
C THR A 84 3.94 -12.90 -3.65
N LEU A 85 4.17 -11.59 -3.50
CA LEU A 85 3.19 -10.70 -2.88
C LEU A 85 1.85 -10.71 -3.62
N GLU A 86 1.88 -10.83 -4.96
CA GLU A 86 0.68 -10.92 -5.79
C GLU A 86 -0.14 -12.17 -5.46
N ALA A 87 0.50 -13.34 -5.39
CA ALA A 87 -0.16 -14.61 -5.06
C ALA A 87 -0.67 -14.65 -3.61
N PHE A 88 0.07 -14.04 -2.68
CA PHE A 88 -0.37 -13.86 -1.30
C PHE A 88 -1.59 -12.93 -1.20
N ALA A 89 -1.58 -11.81 -1.93
CA ALA A 89 -2.62 -10.80 -1.90
C ALA A 89 -3.91 -11.24 -2.61
N GLN A 90 -3.80 -11.92 -3.75
CA GLN A 90 -4.95 -12.29 -4.60
C GLN A 90 -5.85 -11.07 -4.90
N GLY A 91 -5.23 -9.94 -5.23
CA GLY A 91 -5.93 -8.67 -5.49
C GLY A 91 -6.39 -7.90 -4.25
N ALA A 92 -6.21 -8.43 -3.03
CA ALA A 92 -6.49 -7.70 -1.80
C ALA A 92 -5.37 -6.69 -1.48
N ARG A 93 -5.73 -5.59 -0.81
CA ARG A 93 -4.76 -4.60 -0.35
C ARG A 93 -3.88 -5.17 0.77
N ILE A 94 -2.56 -5.13 0.57
CA ILE A 94 -1.57 -5.48 1.59
C ILE A 94 -1.40 -4.29 2.57
N ARG A 95 -1.26 -4.61 3.85
CA ARG A 95 -1.02 -3.66 4.93
C ARG A 95 0.18 -4.11 5.75
N VAL A 96 1.08 -3.18 6.07
CA VAL A 96 2.06 -3.40 7.14
C VAL A 96 1.34 -3.25 8.48
N ILE A 97 1.46 -4.24 9.35
CA ILE A 97 0.91 -4.20 10.71
C ILE A 97 2.00 -4.36 11.75
N TYR A 98 1.74 -3.88 12.96
CA TYR A 98 2.66 -4.02 14.06
C TYR A 98 2.56 -5.41 14.71
N SER A 99 3.70 -6.03 14.98
CA SER A 99 3.86 -7.12 15.95
C SER A 99 5.22 -6.99 16.63
N PRO A 100 5.39 -7.54 17.85
CA PRO A 100 6.65 -7.48 18.58
C PRO A 100 7.85 -7.93 17.75
N VAL A 101 8.97 -7.21 17.89
CA VAL A 101 10.24 -7.47 17.18
C VAL A 101 11.34 -7.62 18.21
N MET A 102 11.78 -8.85 18.43
CA MET A 102 12.82 -9.20 19.39
C MET A 102 14.12 -9.66 18.72
N PHE A 103 14.09 -9.83 17.39
CA PHE A 103 15.22 -10.32 16.60
C PHE A 103 15.58 -9.33 15.49
N SER A 104 16.83 -9.36 15.03
CA SER A 104 17.24 -8.58 13.85
C SER A 104 16.57 -9.11 12.59
N ARG A 105 16.44 -8.28 11.54
CA ARG A 105 15.83 -8.66 10.26
C ARG A 105 16.42 -9.96 9.70
N SER A 106 17.74 -10.11 9.71
CA SER A 106 18.41 -11.33 9.21
C SER A 106 18.01 -12.58 9.98
N ILE A 107 17.89 -12.50 11.31
CA ILE A 107 17.46 -13.62 12.15
C ILE A 107 15.99 -13.96 11.90
N ILE A 108 15.12 -12.95 11.77
CA ILE A 108 13.69 -13.16 11.46
C ILE A 108 13.55 -13.92 10.13
N ILE A 109 14.25 -13.46 9.09
CA ILE A 109 14.22 -14.10 7.77
C ILE A 109 14.76 -15.53 7.84
N SER A 110 15.86 -15.76 8.57
CA SER A 110 16.41 -17.11 8.77
C SER A 110 15.41 -18.04 9.47
N ARG A 111 14.68 -17.54 10.48
CA ARG A 111 13.62 -18.28 11.18
C ARG A 111 12.46 -18.62 10.26
N CYS A 112 12.00 -17.66 9.45
CA CYS A 112 10.94 -17.94 8.46
C CYS A 112 11.38 -19.01 7.47
N LYS A 113 12.59 -18.90 6.91
CA LYS A 113 13.13 -19.84 5.94
C LYS A 113 13.32 -21.25 6.50
N SER A 114 13.71 -21.38 7.78
CA SER A 114 13.94 -22.69 8.40
C SER A 114 12.68 -23.54 8.54
N ARG A 115 11.49 -22.96 8.35
CA ARG A 115 10.20 -23.67 8.44
C ARG A 115 9.49 -23.82 7.11
N ILE A 116 10.04 -23.36 5.99
CA ILE A 116 9.43 -23.60 4.68
C ILE A 116 9.24 -25.11 4.46
N GLY A 117 8.03 -25.51 4.06
CA GLY A 117 7.64 -26.91 3.89
C GLY A 117 7.17 -27.60 5.18
N GLU A 118 7.25 -26.95 6.33
CA GLU A 118 6.64 -27.45 7.56
C GLU A 118 5.12 -27.51 7.41
N ARG A 119 4.53 -28.64 7.81
CA ARG A 119 3.10 -28.88 7.74
C ARG A 119 2.46 -28.80 9.11
N ASN A 120 1.41 -28.00 9.25
CA ASN A 120 0.53 -27.98 10.40
C ASN A 120 -0.91 -28.18 9.92
N LEU A 121 -1.61 -29.18 10.45
CA LEU A 121 -2.98 -29.51 10.03
C LEU A 121 -4.07 -28.87 10.88
N GLN A 122 -3.68 -28.20 11.96
CA GLN A 122 -4.63 -27.54 12.86
C GLN A 122 -5.03 -26.20 12.23
N GLY A 123 -6.01 -26.25 11.32
CA GLY A 123 -6.41 -25.16 10.44
C GLY A 123 -7.24 -24.08 11.13
N PHE A 124 -6.58 -23.03 11.62
CA PHE A 124 -7.25 -21.77 11.94
C PHE A 124 -6.54 -20.58 11.26
N SER A 125 -7.31 -19.55 10.92
CA SER A 125 -6.83 -18.29 10.30
C SER A 125 -5.70 -17.62 11.10
N ASN A 126 -5.79 -17.70 12.43
CA ASN A 126 -4.84 -17.08 13.37
C ASN A 126 -3.43 -17.70 13.30
N ARG A 127 -3.27 -18.90 12.72
CA ARG A 127 -1.95 -19.54 12.61
C ARG A 127 -0.97 -18.70 11.81
N SER A 128 -1.44 -18.06 10.73
CA SER A 128 -0.56 -17.18 9.96
C SER A 128 -0.01 -16.03 10.80
N GLU A 129 -0.81 -15.48 11.73
CA GLU A 129 -0.35 -14.44 12.66
C GLU A 129 0.63 -15.02 13.70
N GLU A 130 0.30 -16.16 14.30
CA GLU A 130 1.15 -16.87 15.27
C GLU A 130 2.54 -17.16 14.68
N PHE A 131 2.61 -17.63 13.43
CA PHE A 131 3.86 -17.84 12.71
C PHE A 131 4.69 -16.55 12.63
N VAL A 132 4.08 -15.44 12.24
CA VAL A 132 4.77 -14.15 12.13
C VAL A 132 5.26 -13.67 13.49
N ARG A 133 4.46 -13.85 14.54
CA ARG A 133 4.81 -13.49 15.91
C ARG A 133 5.93 -14.37 16.47
N TRP A 134 5.93 -15.68 16.21
CA TRP A 134 7.06 -16.56 16.51
C TRP A 134 8.32 -16.11 15.77
N ALA A 135 8.22 -15.79 14.48
CA ALA A 135 9.36 -15.40 13.67
C ALA A 135 9.98 -14.09 14.18
N ARG A 136 9.16 -13.08 14.47
CA ARG A 136 9.58 -11.72 14.86
C ARG A 136 9.86 -11.56 16.35
N GLY A 137 9.04 -12.15 17.20
CA GLY A 137 9.01 -11.93 18.64
C GLY A 137 9.42 -13.13 19.50
N GLY A 138 9.39 -14.35 18.94
CA GLY A 138 9.77 -15.56 19.68
C GLY A 138 8.62 -16.23 20.44
N ASP A 139 7.38 -15.81 20.20
CA ASP A 139 6.16 -16.47 20.69
C ASP A 139 6.09 -17.95 20.25
N PHE A 140 5.17 -18.74 20.80
CA PHE A 140 4.97 -20.14 20.39
C PHE A 140 4.37 -20.27 18.98
N TRP A 141 4.83 -21.27 18.23
CA TRP A 141 4.35 -21.67 16.90
C TRP A 141 4.39 -23.19 16.76
#